data_AF-A0A941JLI6-F1
#
_entry.id   AF-A0A941JLI6-F1
#
_cell.length_a   1.000
_cell.length_b   1.000
_cell.length_c   1.000
_cell.angle_alpha   90.00
_cell.angle_beta   90.00
_cell.angle_gamma   90.00
#
_symmetry.space_group_name_H-M   'P 1'
#
loop_
_entity.id
_entity.type
_entity.pdbx_description
1 polymer ?
#
loop_
_entity_poly.entity_id
_entity_poly.type
_entity_poly.pdbx_seq_one_letter_code
_entity_poly.pdbx_strand_id
1 'polypeptide(L)'
;MQAEKVFHNLEETNLVEKLRNQSNLLFIGEKETLSYLENVLNSNHSYGFWLPNNPGKFINREQLLGCKAVVVASVKNENVMLKKVEEYLNSLEIDIPVLRLFADVFVNLMSGQKLLSSSDCQIIFPKLSYAVITTPRSGSTFLCEALKSTNIAGYPVEHLRQPSAILAVHCHFDYLRYLKIMMTHKVTENGVFGTKFISHFLEVLETKTSLNFEKIVNTYISKFVYLVRRDKVAQAVSVVMAKKTNVWHIFNQETEQEYQARLNDLDVEENDLEEVRKYYENILEQEAYLENLFQVYNISPLIVEYEQLLADPDGEIQKILRYLGVFAGEQQINIQSYARKLRSGLSDKIIHKYLEKYG
;
A
#
# COMPACT_ATOMS: atom_id res chain seq x y z
N MET A 1 -17.09 -15.85 5.90
CA MET A 1 -16.08 -16.04 4.83
C MET A 1 -15.63 -14.73 4.16
N GLN A 2 -16.53 -13.80 3.81
CA GLN A 2 -16.13 -12.53 3.19
C GLN A 2 -15.39 -11.60 4.18
N ALA A 3 -15.88 -11.46 5.42
CA ALA A 3 -15.26 -10.58 6.42
C ALA A 3 -13.84 -11.03 6.82
N GLU A 4 -13.62 -12.32 7.10
CA GLU A 4 -12.30 -12.86 7.44
C GLU A 4 -11.27 -12.58 6.33
N LYS A 5 -11.65 -12.80 5.06
CA LYS A 5 -10.79 -12.51 3.92
C LYS A 5 -10.44 -11.02 3.87
N VAL A 6 -11.41 -10.12 4.07
CA VAL A 6 -11.15 -8.68 4.09
C VAL A 6 -10.14 -8.34 5.18
N PHE A 7 -10.38 -8.75 6.42
CA PHE A 7 -9.53 -8.36 7.53
C PHE A 7 -8.14 -8.99 7.52
N HIS A 8 -8.00 -10.25 7.06
CA HIS A 8 -6.67 -10.85 6.88
C HIS A 8 -5.79 -10.01 5.94
N ASN A 9 -6.38 -9.43 4.89
CA ASN A 9 -5.66 -8.54 3.98
C ASN A 9 -5.42 -7.13 4.56
N LEU A 10 -6.06 -6.76 5.67
CA LEU A 10 -5.82 -5.50 6.38
C LEU A 10 -4.77 -5.62 7.49
N GLU A 11 -4.34 -6.83 7.85
CA GLU A 11 -3.34 -7.07 8.91
C GLU A 11 -2.03 -6.30 8.64
N GLU A 12 -1.65 -6.12 7.38
CA GLU A 12 -0.47 -5.34 6.96
C GLU A 12 -0.62 -3.81 7.06
N THR A 13 -1.73 -3.29 7.58
CA THR A 13 -2.01 -1.83 7.67
C THR A 13 -1.94 -1.27 9.09
N ASN A 14 -1.66 -2.10 10.09
CA ASN A 14 -1.72 -1.76 11.53
C ASN A 14 -3.09 -1.25 12.01
N LEU A 15 -4.16 -1.38 11.22
CA LEU A 15 -5.50 -0.90 11.55
C LEU A 15 -6.01 -1.48 12.88
N VAL A 16 -5.89 -2.80 13.05
CA VAL A 16 -6.32 -3.51 14.26
C VAL A 16 -5.56 -3.00 15.48
N GLU A 17 -4.24 -2.84 15.39
CA GLU A 17 -3.41 -2.34 16.48
C GLU A 17 -3.78 -0.89 16.86
N LYS A 18 -4.00 -0.03 15.87
CA LYS A 18 -4.40 1.36 16.11
C LYS A 18 -5.78 1.48 16.76
N LEU A 19 -6.69 0.58 16.41
CA LEU A 19 -8.02 0.48 17.02
C LEU A 19 -7.98 -0.09 18.44
N ARG A 20 -7.16 -1.13 18.71
CA ARG A 20 -6.94 -1.67 20.07
C ARG A 20 -6.44 -0.61 21.05
N ASN A 21 -5.64 0.33 20.56
CA ASN A 21 -5.12 1.45 21.35
C ASN A 21 -6.15 2.57 21.57
N GLN A 22 -7.35 2.46 20.99
CA GLN A 22 -8.49 3.31 21.34
C GLN A 22 -9.28 2.67 22.48
N SER A 23 -10.20 3.43 23.06
CA SER A 23 -11.12 2.93 24.09
C SER A 23 -12.50 3.51 23.89
N ASN A 24 -13.52 2.80 24.37
CA ASN A 24 -14.92 3.26 24.36
C ASN A 24 -15.42 3.59 22.94
N LEU A 25 -15.14 2.70 21.99
CA LEU A 25 -15.75 2.74 20.67
C LEU A 25 -16.96 1.81 20.68
N LEU A 26 -18.01 2.20 19.95
CA LEU A 26 -19.14 1.33 19.67
C LEU A 26 -19.09 0.90 18.20
N PHE A 27 -18.82 -0.36 17.94
CA PHE A 27 -18.84 -0.91 16.59
C PHE A 27 -20.24 -1.39 16.23
N ILE A 28 -20.74 -0.98 15.07
CA ILE A 28 -22.05 -1.38 14.54
C ILE A 28 -21.85 -2.01 13.18
N GLY A 29 -22.37 -3.21 12.96
CA GLY A 29 -22.02 -3.99 11.78
C GLY A 29 -22.79 -5.30 11.68
N GLU A 30 -22.60 -6.03 10.59
CA GLU A 30 -23.15 -7.38 10.49
C GLU A 30 -22.48 -8.33 11.50
N LYS A 31 -23.21 -9.37 11.91
CA LYS A 31 -22.73 -10.35 12.89
C LYS A 31 -21.35 -10.91 12.56
N GLU A 32 -21.13 -11.31 11.32
CA GLU A 32 -19.85 -11.88 10.88
C GLU A 32 -18.68 -10.89 11.01
N THR A 33 -18.89 -9.63 10.61
CA THR A 33 -17.89 -8.56 10.71
C THR A 33 -17.57 -8.26 12.18
N LEU A 34 -18.61 -8.11 13.02
CA LEU A 34 -18.43 -7.78 14.43
C LEU A 34 -17.82 -8.93 15.23
N SER A 35 -18.18 -10.18 14.96
CA SER A 35 -17.56 -11.34 15.63
C SER A 35 -16.06 -11.43 15.34
N TYR A 36 -15.62 -11.06 14.13
CA TYR A 36 -14.18 -10.94 13.84
C TYR A 36 -13.56 -9.80 14.66
N LEU A 37 -14.16 -8.60 14.62
CA LEU A 37 -13.64 -7.43 15.34
C LEU A 37 -13.57 -7.65 16.85
N GLU A 38 -14.58 -8.28 17.44
CA GLU A 38 -14.63 -8.63 18.86
C GLU A 38 -13.49 -9.57 19.26
N ASN A 39 -13.19 -10.57 18.42
CA ASN A 39 -12.08 -11.48 18.65
C ASN A 39 -10.72 -10.75 18.59
N VAL A 40 -10.56 -9.78 17.68
CA VAL A 40 -9.26 -9.13 17.48
C VAL A 40 -9.05 -7.85 18.29
N LEU A 41 -10.09 -7.11 18.71
CA LEU A 41 -9.95 -5.83 19.41
C LEU A 41 -10.11 -5.91 20.93
N ASN A 42 -10.48 -7.07 21.48
CA ASN A 42 -10.75 -7.32 22.91
C ASN A 42 -11.96 -6.54 23.47
N SER A 43 -12.18 -6.63 24.79
CA SER A 43 -13.34 -6.13 25.53
C SER A 43 -13.37 -4.62 25.80
N ASN A 44 -12.42 -3.84 25.29
CA ASN A 44 -12.35 -2.38 25.49
C ASN A 44 -13.37 -1.59 24.66
N HIS A 45 -14.16 -2.28 23.85
CA HIS A 45 -15.15 -1.71 22.93
C HIS A 45 -16.50 -2.39 23.12
N SER A 46 -17.56 -1.69 22.72
CA SER A 46 -18.91 -2.22 22.66
C SER A 46 -19.26 -2.62 21.22
N TYR A 47 -20.16 -3.59 21.08
CA TYR A 47 -20.59 -4.10 19.78
C TYR A 47 -22.12 -4.12 19.69
N GLY A 48 -22.64 -3.60 18.58
CA GLY A 48 -24.07 -3.49 18.28
C GLY A 48 -24.42 -4.17 16.96
N PHE A 49 -25.02 -5.36 17.03
CA PHE A 49 -25.34 -6.15 15.84
C PHE A 49 -26.44 -5.52 15.00
N TRP A 50 -26.10 -5.12 13.77
CA TRP A 50 -27.06 -4.58 12.82
C TRP A 50 -28.01 -5.66 12.32
N LEU A 51 -29.31 -5.43 12.50
CA LEU A 51 -30.38 -6.27 11.96
C LEU A 51 -31.16 -5.50 10.90
N PRO A 52 -31.06 -5.87 9.60
CA PRO A 52 -31.71 -5.15 8.51
C PRO A 52 -33.22 -4.96 8.70
N ASN A 53 -33.88 -5.94 9.31
CA ASN A 53 -35.34 -5.95 9.53
C ASN A 53 -35.75 -5.29 10.85
N ASN A 54 -34.81 -4.87 11.70
CA ASN A 54 -35.12 -4.24 12.98
C ASN A 54 -34.00 -3.29 13.43
N PRO A 55 -33.86 -2.12 12.79
CA PRO A 55 -32.84 -1.15 13.14
C PRO A 55 -33.04 -0.51 14.53
N GLY A 56 -34.17 -0.70 15.21
CA GLY A 56 -34.36 -0.09 16.54
C GLY A 56 -33.58 -0.77 17.69
N LYS A 57 -33.02 -1.97 17.46
CA LYS A 57 -32.50 -2.86 18.53
C LYS A 57 -30.99 -3.06 18.56
N PHE A 58 -30.21 -2.41 17.69
CA PHE A 58 -28.77 -2.64 17.61
C PHE A 58 -27.92 -1.77 18.55
N ILE A 59 -28.51 -0.77 19.23
CA ILE A 59 -27.83 0.08 20.24
C ILE A 59 -28.66 0.10 21.53
N ASN A 60 -28.02 -0.15 22.67
CA ASN A 60 -28.54 0.22 23.99
C ASN A 60 -28.01 1.60 24.40
N ARG A 61 -28.83 2.46 25.02
CA ARG A 61 -28.41 3.78 25.54
C ARG A 61 -27.21 3.67 26.49
N GLU A 62 -27.11 2.59 27.26
CA GLU A 62 -25.96 2.34 28.14
C GLU A 62 -24.63 2.21 27.37
N GLN A 63 -24.65 1.64 26.16
CA GLN A 63 -23.46 1.52 25.31
C GLN A 63 -23.00 2.87 24.72
N LEU A 64 -23.89 3.87 24.71
CA LEU A 64 -23.57 5.23 24.24
C LEU A 64 -22.94 6.08 25.35
N LEU A 65 -23.11 5.71 26.63
CA LEU A 65 -22.52 6.44 27.74
C LEU A 65 -20.99 6.35 27.70
N GLY A 66 -20.32 7.51 27.58
CA GLY A 66 -18.86 7.58 27.50
C GLY A 66 -18.26 7.06 26.19
N CYS A 67 -19.10 6.77 25.19
CA CYS A 67 -18.67 6.38 23.85
C CYS A 67 -18.01 7.56 23.13
N LYS A 68 -16.78 7.35 22.62
CA LYS A 68 -16.02 8.39 21.91
C LYS A 68 -16.47 8.56 20.47
N ALA A 69 -16.84 7.46 19.82
CA ALA A 69 -17.34 7.44 18.45
C ALA A 69 -18.04 6.11 18.20
N VAL A 70 -19.07 6.16 17.36
CA VAL A 70 -19.69 4.98 16.75
C VAL A 70 -18.96 4.69 15.44
N VAL A 71 -18.47 3.46 15.27
CA VAL A 71 -17.78 3.02 14.05
C VAL A 71 -18.66 2.00 13.34
N VAL A 72 -19.22 2.37 12.19
CA VAL A 72 -19.92 1.41 11.33
C VAL A 72 -18.90 0.53 10.62
N ALA A 73 -19.04 -0.78 10.75
CA ALA A 73 -18.19 -1.80 10.17
C ALA A 73 -19.05 -2.71 9.30
N SER A 74 -19.22 -2.32 8.05
CA SER A 74 -20.01 -3.08 7.08
C SER A 74 -19.17 -3.45 5.87
N VAL A 75 -18.97 -4.74 5.66
CA VAL A 75 -18.38 -5.24 4.41
C VAL A 75 -19.37 -5.19 3.25
N LYS A 76 -20.65 -4.90 3.50
CA LYS A 76 -21.68 -4.79 2.45
C LYS A 76 -21.82 -3.36 1.96
N ASN A 77 -22.10 -2.41 2.85
CA ASN A 77 -22.22 -1.00 2.49
C ASN A 77 -22.20 -0.10 3.74
N GLU A 78 -21.06 0.48 4.05
CA GLU A 78 -20.91 1.37 5.21
C GLU A 78 -21.79 2.63 5.11
N ASN A 79 -22.05 3.15 3.91
CA ASN A 79 -22.80 4.40 3.74
C ASN A 79 -24.29 4.25 4.11
N VAL A 80 -24.90 3.10 3.76
CA VAL A 80 -26.29 2.81 4.14
C VAL A 80 -26.42 2.67 5.65
N MET A 81 -25.46 1.98 6.27
CA MET A 81 -25.44 1.77 7.71
C MET A 81 -25.19 3.08 8.47
N LEU A 82 -24.21 3.88 8.03
CA LEU A 82 -23.90 5.20 8.59
C LEU A 82 -25.16 6.07 8.66
N LYS A 83 -25.86 6.23 7.53
CA LYS A 83 -27.07 7.07 7.47
C LYS A 83 -28.14 6.62 8.47
N LYS A 84 -28.32 5.31 8.63
CA LYS A 84 -29.31 4.76 9.58
C LYS A 84 -28.92 4.92 11.03
N VAL A 85 -27.63 4.77 11.34
CA VAL A 85 -27.09 5.01 12.68
C VAL A 85 -27.22 6.49 13.04
N GLU A 86 -26.88 7.40 12.12
CA GLU A 86 -27.08 8.84 12.30
C GLU A 86 -28.55 9.21 12.51
N GLU A 87 -29.47 8.70 11.68
CA GLU A 87 -30.92 8.89 11.84
C GLU A 87 -31.39 8.46 13.24
N TYR A 88 -30.89 7.32 13.74
CA TYR A 88 -31.23 6.82 15.07
C TYR A 88 -30.67 7.68 16.19
N LEU A 89 -29.37 8.03 16.15
CA LEU A 89 -28.75 8.88 17.18
C LEU A 89 -29.38 10.28 17.22
N ASN A 90 -29.69 10.85 16.06
CA ASN A 90 -30.42 12.12 15.94
C ASN A 90 -31.82 12.05 16.56
N SER A 91 -32.53 10.94 16.38
CA SER A 91 -33.86 10.72 17.02
C SER A 91 -33.80 10.63 18.54
N LEU A 92 -32.61 10.38 19.10
CA LEU A 92 -32.34 10.33 20.54
C LEU A 92 -31.69 11.62 21.06
N GLU A 93 -31.47 12.62 20.20
CA GLU A 93 -30.75 13.86 20.52
C GLU A 93 -29.33 13.61 21.06
N ILE A 94 -28.65 12.58 20.54
CA ILE A 94 -27.30 12.19 20.96
C ILE A 94 -26.28 12.63 19.90
N ASP A 95 -25.37 13.52 20.31
CA ASP A 95 -24.27 14.02 19.47
C ASP A 95 -22.99 13.19 19.72
N ILE A 96 -22.85 12.09 18.99
CA ILE A 96 -21.65 11.24 18.98
C ILE A 96 -21.20 11.07 17.52
N PRO A 97 -19.91 11.23 17.19
CA PRO A 97 -19.41 11.01 15.84
C PRO A 97 -19.72 9.60 15.33
N VAL A 98 -20.30 9.50 14.13
CA VAL A 98 -20.49 8.23 13.41
C VAL A 98 -19.48 8.16 12.28
N LEU A 99 -18.62 7.14 12.28
CA LEU A 99 -17.51 6.98 11.35
C LEU A 99 -17.60 5.65 10.61
N ARG A 100 -17.13 5.61 9.37
CA ARG A 100 -17.01 4.37 8.60
C ARG A 100 -15.65 3.72 8.84
N LEU A 101 -15.62 2.43 9.16
CA LEU A 101 -14.39 1.69 9.41
C LEU A 101 -13.43 1.77 8.21
N PHE A 102 -13.94 1.55 7.00
CA PHE A 102 -13.10 1.58 5.80
C PHE A 102 -13.02 2.99 5.23
N ALA A 103 -14.16 3.65 5.00
CA ALA A 103 -14.15 4.94 4.32
C ALA A 103 -13.63 6.11 5.15
N ASP A 104 -13.56 6.02 6.48
CA ASP A 104 -13.00 7.07 7.37
C ASP A 104 -11.80 6.58 8.16
N VAL A 105 -11.94 5.57 9.02
CA VAL A 105 -10.88 5.15 9.94
C VAL A 105 -9.66 4.61 9.19
N PHE A 106 -9.85 3.68 8.26
CA PHE A 106 -8.76 3.17 7.41
C PHE A 106 -8.18 4.29 6.53
N VAL A 107 -9.00 5.14 5.91
CA VAL A 107 -8.52 6.27 5.10
C VAL A 107 -7.66 7.23 5.92
N ASN A 108 -8.08 7.59 7.13
CA ASN A 108 -7.34 8.47 8.03
C ASN A 108 -6.01 7.85 8.46
N LEU A 109 -6.00 6.56 8.76
CA LEU A 109 -4.78 5.82 9.07
C LEU A 109 -3.78 5.89 7.90
N MET A 110 -4.24 5.59 6.68
CA MET A 110 -3.38 5.59 5.49
C MET A 110 -2.92 7.00 5.11
N SER A 111 -3.78 8.01 5.25
CA SER A 111 -3.46 9.42 4.98
C SER A 111 -2.62 10.08 6.08
N GLY A 112 -2.51 9.47 7.26
CA GLY A 112 -1.83 10.06 8.43
C GLY A 112 -2.65 11.16 9.11
N GLN A 113 -3.97 11.15 8.95
CA GLN A 113 -4.90 12.07 9.61
C GLN A 113 -5.36 11.52 10.96
N LYS A 114 -6.13 12.32 11.71
CA LYS A 114 -6.69 11.90 13.00
C LYS A 114 -7.60 10.69 12.81
N LEU A 115 -7.23 9.55 13.42
CA LEU A 115 -7.90 8.26 13.23
C LEU A 115 -9.43 8.34 13.39
N LEU A 116 -9.90 8.92 14.48
CA LEU A 116 -11.32 9.06 14.83
C LEU A 116 -11.88 10.42 14.40
N SER A 117 -11.97 10.64 13.09
CA SER A 117 -12.61 11.81 12.49
C SER A 117 -13.22 11.45 11.14
N SER A 118 -14.16 12.27 10.62
CA SER A 118 -14.60 12.09 9.24
C SER A 118 -13.41 12.33 8.30
N SER A 119 -13.29 11.49 7.26
CA SER A 119 -12.29 11.69 6.21
C SER A 119 -12.79 12.62 5.09
N ASP A 120 -14.03 13.10 5.19
CA ASP A 120 -14.57 14.07 4.23
C ASP A 120 -13.77 15.37 4.32
N CYS A 121 -13.16 15.74 3.20
CA CYS A 121 -12.34 16.91 3.09
C CYS A 121 -12.53 17.56 1.71
N GLN A 122 -12.16 18.84 1.62
CA GLN A 122 -12.01 19.48 0.32
C GLN A 122 -10.81 18.84 -0.40
N ILE A 123 -11.06 18.25 -1.56
CA ILE A 123 -10.00 17.67 -2.38
C ILE A 123 -9.12 18.78 -2.94
N ILE A 124 -7.83 18.73 -2.64
CA ILE A 124 -6.80 19.62 -3.19
C ILE A 124 -5.89 18.76 -4.05
N PHE A 125 -5.79 19.09 -5.34
CA PHE A 125 -4.89 18.39 -6.24
C PHE A 125 -3.45 18.95 -6.13
N PRO A 126 -2.43 18.07 -6.20
CA PRO A 126 -1.04 18.49 -6.19
C PRO A 126 -0.71 19.29 -7.44
N LYS A 127 0.31 20.15 -7.34
CA LYS A 127 0.86 20.88 -8.50
C LYS A 127 1.50 19.93 -9.50
N LEU A 128 2.06 18.82 -9.00
CA LEU A 128 2.67 17.76 -9.80
C LEU A 128 2.37 16.41 -9.15
N SER A 129 2.00 15.43 -9.97
CA SER A 129 1.83 14.05 -9.55
C SER A 129 2.63 13.10 -10.44
N TYR A 130 3.30 12.11 -9.85
CA TYR A 130 4.00 11.09 -10.62
C TYR A 130 3.84 9.69 -10.03
N ALA A 131 4.03 8.68 -10.88
CA ALA A 131 4.08 7.28 -10.46
C ALA A 131 5.42 6.64 -10.83
N VAL A 132 6.03 5.95 -9.87
CA VAL A 132 7.07 4.95 -10.13
C VAL A 132 6.37 3.65 -10.51
N ILE A 133 6.59 3.18 -11.74
CA ILE A 133 6.06 1.91 -12.25
C ILE A 133 7.21 0.92 -12.34
N THR A 134 6.99 -0.33 -11.92
CA THR A 134 8.05 -1.34 -11.94
C THR A 134 7.52 -2.78 -11.78
N THR A 135 8.41 -3.76 -11.90
CA THR A 135 8.20 -5.15 -11.47
C THR A 135 8.67 -5.37 -10.01
N PRO A 136 8.24 -6.45 -9.33
CA PRO A 136 8.73 -6.78 -7.98
C PRO A 136 10.24 -6.91 -7.93
N ARG A 137 10.87 -6.49 -6.82
CA ARG A 137 12.31 -6.69 -6.54
C ARG A 137 13.27 -6.00 -7.52
N SER A 138 12.78 -5.01 -8.26
CA SER A 138 13.58 -4.15 -9.14
C SER A 138 14.41 -3.07 -8.41
N GLY A 139 14.22 -2.91 -7.09
CA GLY A 139 14.87 -1.85 -6.30
C GLY A 139 14.00 -0.61 -6.05
N SER A 140 12.69 -0.67 -6.35
CA SER A 140 11.79 0.48 -6.19
C SER A 140 11.69 1.02 -4.76
N THR A 141 11.88 0.18 -3.73
CA THR A 141 11.95 0.66 -2.34
C THR A 141 13.16 1.58 -2.12
N PHE A 142 14.34 1.22 -2.64
CA PHE A 142 15.52 2.08 -2.55
C PHE A 142 15.28 3.41 -3.27
N LEU A 143 14.76 3.36 -4.50
CA LEU A 143 14.41 4.55 -5.27
C LEU A 143 13.43 5.46 -4.53
N CYS A 144 12.35 4.88 -3.99
CA CYS A 144 11.31 5.64 -3.31
C CYS A 144 11.80 6.28 -2.01
N GLU A 145 12.60 5.58 -1.20
CA GLU A 145 13.21 6.17 0.00
C GLU A 145 14.21 7.27 -0.35
N ALA A 146 15.01 7.09 -1.42
CA ALA A 146 15.90 8.13 -1.91
C ALA A 146 15.13 9.38 -2.38
N LEU A 147 14.06 9.21 -3.18
CA LEU A 147 13.17 10.32 -3.58
C LEU A 147 12.51 11.00 -2.38
N LYS A 148 12.00 10.22 -1.42
CA LYS A 148 11.41 10.75 -0.18
C LYS A 148 12.41 11.56 0.65
N SER A 149 13.67 11.12 0.74
CA SER A 149 14.73 11.82 1.48
C SER A 149 15.05 13.21 0.92
N THR A 150 14.67 13.50 -0.33
CA THR A 150 14.80 14.84 -0.92
C THR A 150 13.86 15.88 -0.31
N ASN A 151 12.77 15.45 0.36
CA ASN A 151 11.68 16.29 0.87
C ASN A 151 10.98 17.19 -0.17
N ILE A 152 11.26 17.00 -1.47
CA ILE A 152 10.68 17.78 -2.58
C ILE A 152 10.03 16.90 -3.65
N ALA A 153 10.23 15.58 -3.61
CA ALA A 153 9.67 14.63 -4.57
C ALA A 153 8.44 13.87 -4.02
N GLY A 154 7.67 14.47 -3.11
CA GLY A 154 6.55 13.78 -2.47
C GLY A 154 6.98 12.59 -1.59
N TYR A 155 6.02 11.69 -1.33
CA TYR A 155 6.22 10.48 -0.52
C TYR A 155 5.84 9.23 -1.32
N PRO A 156 6.63 8.85 -2.35
CA PRO A 156 6.30 7.73 -3.22
C PRO A 156 6.23 6.42 -2.44
N VAL A 157 5.02 5.91 -2.26
CA VAL A 157 4.74 4.59 -1.67
C VAL A 157 3.60 3.91 -2.45
N GLU A 158 3.32 2.66 -2.11
CA GLU A 158 2.21 1.89 -2.68
C GLU A 158 0.91 2.32 -2.00
N HIS A 159 0.43 3.53 -2.31
CA HIS A 159 -0.85 4.02 -1.80
C HIS A 159 -1.99 3.07 -2.21
N LEU A 160 -1.92 2.61 -3.46
CA LEU A 160 -2.87 1.75 -4.14
C LEU A 160 -2.34 0.30 -4.12
N ARG A 161 -2.54 -0.38 -2.99
CA ARG A 161 -2.06 -1.77 -2.75
C ARG A 161 -3.20 -2.73 -2.36
N GLN A 162 -2.84 -3.99 -2.11
CA GLN A 162 -3.75 -5.10 -1.82
C GLN A 162 -4.87 -4.78 -0.81
N PRO A 163 -4.62 -4.19 0.39
CA PRO A 163 -5.66 -3.75 1.32
C PRO A 163 -6.78 -2.93 0.66
N SER A 164 -6.40 -1.84 0.00
CA SER A 164 -7.35 -0.95 -0.67
C SER A 164 -8.06 -1.65 -1.84
N ALA A 165 -7.37 -2.55 -2.55
CA ALA A 165 -7.95 -3.31 -3.66
C ALA A 165 -9.02 -4.29 -3.14
N ILE A 166 -8.72 -5.04 -2.08
CA ILE A 166 -9.66 -5.95 -1.43
C ILE A 166 -10.89 -5.22 -0.91
N LEU A 167 -10.72 -4.02 -0.32
CA LEU A 167 -11.83 -3.17 0.08
C LEU A 167 -12.67 -2.71 -1.14
N ALA A 168 -12.04 -2.35 -2.25
CA ALA A 168 -12.76 -1.96 -3.47
C ALA A 168 -13.58 -3.13 -4.05
N VAL A 169 -13.01 -4.35 -4.10
CA VAL A 169 -13.71 -5.54 -4.59
C VAL A 169 -14.85 -5.95 -3.66
N HIS A 170 -14.62 -5.92 -2.36
CA HIS A 170 -15.49 -6.62 -1.41
C HIS A 170 -16.34 -5.71 -0.53
N CYS A 171 -16.08 -4.39 -0.47
CA CYS A 171 -16.70 -3.50 0.51
C CYS A 171 -17.28 -2.19 -0.08
N HIS A 172 -17.50 -2.11 -1.40
CA HIS A 172 -17.97 -0.89 -2.07
C HIS A 172 -17.11 0.35 -1.74
N PHE A 173 -15.81 0.13 -1.48
CA PHE A 173 -14.88 1.20 -1.11
C PHE A 173 -14.56 2.07 -2.32
N ASP A 174 -14.78 3.38 -2.19
CA ASP A 174 -14.47 4.34 -3.26
C ASP A 174 -12.96 4.58 -3.34
N TYR A 175 -12.33 3.78 -4.20
CA TYR A 175 -10.91 3.80 -4.43
C TYR A 175 -10.40 5.10 -5.06
N LEU A 176 -11.23 5.77 -5.88
CA LEU A 176 -10.86 7.04 -6.49
C LEU A 176 -10.91 8.18 -5.48
N ARG A 177 -11.91 8.18 -4.57
CA ARG A 177 -11.93 9.09 -3.43
C ARG A 177 -10.71 8.87 -2.55
N TYR A 178 -10.37 7.61 -2.24
CA TYR A 178 -9.18 7.28 -1.46
C TYR A 178 -7.89 7.83 -2.10
N LEU A 179 -7.69 7.63 -3.41
CA LEU A 179 -6.54 8.21 -4.13
C LEU A 179 -6.51 9.74 -4.01
N LYS A 180 -7.64 10.42 -4.21
CA LYS A 180 -7.72 11.89 -4.09
C LYS A 180 -7.37 12.40 -2.69
N ILE A 181 -7.76 11.67 -1.64
CA ILE A 181 -7.40 11.99 -0.26
C ILE A 181 -5.89 11.79 -0.05
N MET A 182 -5.30 10.73 -0.61
CA MET A 182 -3.83 10.58 -0.59
C MET A 182 -3.16 11.75 -1.33
N MET A 183 -3.66 12.15 -2.50
CA MET A 183 -3.16 13.30 -3.26
C MET A 183 -3.31 14.63 -2.53
N THR A 184 -4.26 14.74 -1.60
CA THR A 184 -4.46 15.93 -0.76
C THR A 184 -3.45 15.98 0.40
N HIS A 185 -3.14 14.84 1.02
CA HIS A 185 -2.37 14.80 2.27
C HIS A 185 -0.93 14.27 2.15
N LYS A 186 -0.59 13.54 1.09
CA LYS A 186 0.72 12.91 0.89
C LYS A 186 1.57 13.69 -0.11
N VAL A 187 1.63 15.00 0.10
CA VAL A 187 2.40 15.94 -0.73
C VAL A 187 3.54 16.56 0.07
N THR A 188 4.68 16.79 -0.57
CA THR A 188 5.72 17.67 -0.01
C THR A 188 5.30 19.13 -0.09
N GLU A 189 5.97 20.02 0.66
CA GLU A 189 5.59 21.44 0.78
C GLU A 189 5.51 22.17 -0.56
N ASN A 190 6.32 21.75 -1.54
CA ASN A 190 6.31 22.27 -2.91
C ASN A 190 5.11 21.78 -3.76
N GLY A 191 4.22 20.95 -3.20
CA GLY A 191 2.99 20.47 -3.84
C GLY A 191 3.17 19.26 -4.75
N VAL A 192 4.19 18.43 -4.50
CA VAL A 192 4.48 17.21 -5.29
C VAL A 192 3.90 15.98 -4.61
N PHE A 193 3.12 15.19 -5.36
CA PHE A 193 2.63 13.87 -4.98
C PHE A 193 3.40 12.78 -5.74
N GLY A 194 3.93 11.79 -5.03
CA GLY A 194 4.54 10.61 -5.61
C GLY A 194 3.77 9.35 -5.20
N THR A 195 3.59 8.40 -6.12
CA THR A 195 3.06 7.07 -5.82
C THR A 195 3.90 5.98 -6.49
N LYS A 196 3.66 4.71 -6.12
CA LYS A 196 4.30 3.55 -6.73
C LYS A 196 3.25 2.52 -7.17
N PHE A 197 3.44 1.97 -8.35
CA PHE A 197 2.68 0.85 -8.90
C PHE A 197 3.60 -0.31 -9.24
N ILE A 198 3.24 -1.51 -8.80
CA ILE A 198 3.95 -2.74 -9.15
C ILE A 198 3.05 -3.55 -10.09
N SER A 199 3.63 -4.10 -11.15
CA SER A 199 2.97 -4.87 -12.23
C SER A 199 1.84 -5.79 -11.76
N HIS A 200 2.11 -6.73 -10.84
CA HIS A 200 1.12 -7.69 -10.36
C HIS A 200 -0.05 -7.06 -9.61
N PHE A 201 0.15 -5.89 -8.98
CA PHE A 201 -0.96 -5.15 -8.37
C PHE A 201 -1.78 -4.41 -9.42
N LEU A 202 -1.14 -3.86 -10.47
CA LEU A 202 -1.85 -3.23 -11.57
C LEU A 202 -2.75 -4.21 -12.30
N GLU A 203 -2.26 -5.41 -12.60
CA GLU A 203 -3.05 -6.45 -13.25
C GLU A 203 -4.28 -6.84 -12.41
N VAL A 204 -4.11 -7.02 -11.10
CA VAL A 204 -5.23 -7.33 -10.19
C VAL A 204 -6.22 -6.17 -10.13
N LEU A 205 -5.74 -4.94 -10.07
CA LEU A 205 -6.60 -3.75 -10.07
C LEU A 205 -7.37 -3.63 -11.38
N GLU A 206 -6.72 -3.78 -12.52
CA GLU A 206 -7.34 -3.69 -13.85
C GLU A 206 -8.37 -4.80 -14.10
N THR A 207 -8.08 -6.03 -13.66
CA THR A 207 -8.92 -7.20 -13.98
C THR A 207 -10.01 -7.51 -12.94
N LYS A 208 -9.79 -7.19 -11.66
CA LYS A 208 -10.67 -7.62 -10.57
C LYS A 208 -11.46 -6.50 -9.91
N THR A 209 -11.12 -5.24 -10.19
CA THR A 209 -11.82 -4.10 -9.62
C THR A 209 -12.50 -3.29 -10.71
N SER A 210 -13.50 -2.50 -10.36
CA SER A 210 -14.07 -1.47 -11.26
C SER A 210 -13.15 -0.24 -11.37
N LEU A 211 -11.85 -0.40 -11.11
CA LEU A 211 -10.90 0.69 -11.19
C LEU A 211 -10.79 1.18 -12.62
N ASN A 212 -11.10 2.45 -12.81
CA ASN A 212 -10.85 3.12 -14.07
C ASN A 212 -9.36 3.54 -14.10
N PHE A 213 -8.49 2.59 -14.45
CA PHE A 213 -7.05 2.83 -14.52
C PHE A 213 -6.71 3.92 -15.54
N GLU A 214 -7.42 3.96 -16.67
CA GLU A 214 -7.35 5.05 -17.64
C GLU A 214 -7.56 6.41 -16.98
N LYS A 215 -8.59 6.56 -16.13
CA LYS A 215 -8.84 7.80 -15.39
C LYS A 215 -7.70 8.13 -14.43
N ILE A 216 -7.08 7.14 -13.80
CA ILE A 216 -5.91 7.38 -12.94
C ILE A 216 -4.75 7.93 -13.75
N VAL A 217 -4.39 7.25 -14.83
CA VAL A 217 -3.26 7.62 -15.69
C VAL A 217 -3.50 8.96 -16.38
N ASN A 218 -4.69 9.19 -16.95
CA ASN A 218 -4.95 10.36 -17.80
C ASN A 218 -5.40 11.59 -17.01
N THR A 219 -5.95 11.43 -15.80
CA THR A 219 -6.48 12.56 -15.02
C THR A 219 -5.63 12.90 -13.80
N TYR A 220 -5.12 11.89 -13.09
CA TYR A 220 -4.54 12.10 -11.77
C TYR A 220 -3.02 12.00 -11.73
N ILE A 221 -2.37 11.29 -12.65
CA ILE A 221 -0.92 11.13 -12.70
C ILE A 221 -0.34 11.84 -13.93
N SER A 222 0.55 12.80 -13.73
CA SER A 222 1.09 13.63 -14.83
C SER A 222 2.43 13.18 -15.40
N LYS A 223 3.20 12.40 -14.63
CA LYS A 223 4.55 11.94 -15.00
C LYS A 223 4.76 10.48 -14.58
N PHE A 224 5.59 9.77 -15.31
CA PHE A 224 5.84 8.35 -15.06
C PHE A 224 7.34 8.08 -15.06
N VAL A 225 7.80 7.32 -14.06
CA VAL A 225 9.17 6.83 -13.95
C VAL A 225 9.10 5.31 -14.02
N TYR A 226 9.70 4.70 -15.04
CA TYR A 226 9.75 3.26 -15.19
C TYR A 226 11.10 2.74 -14.67
N LEU A 227 11.08 2.04 -13.54
CA LEU A 227 12.29 1.43 -12.97
C LEU A 227 12.43 0.00 -13.50
N VAL A 228 13.55 -0.28 -14.15
CA VAL A 228 13.92 -1.59 -14.67
C VAL A 228 15.20 -2.06 -14.00
N ARG A 229 15.31 -3.36 -13.73
CA ARG A 229 16.55 -4.00 -13.29
C ARG A 229 17.10 -4.86 -14.41
N ARG A 230 18.28 -4.57 -14.94
CA ARG A 230 18.80 -5.28 -16.12
C ARG A 230 19.16 -6.73 -15.81
N ASP A 231 19.72 -7.00 -14.64
CA ASP A 231 20.06 -8.36 -14.22
C ASP A 231 18.83 -9.12 -13.69
N LYS A 232 18.11 -9.77 -14.62
CA LYS A 232 16.88 -10.53 -14.33
C LYS A 232 17.13 -11.79 -13.50
N VAL A 233 18.28 -12.43 -13.68
CA VAL A 233 18.64 -13.59 -12.86
C VAL A 233 18.83 -13.16 -11.41
N ALA A 234 19.60 -12.09 -11.18
CA ALA A 234 19.76 -11.55 -9.82
C ALA A 234 18.45 -10.98 -9.25
N GLN A 235 17.53 -10.51 -10.08
CA GLN A 235 16.18 -10.12 -9.65
C GLN A 235 15.37 -11.33 -9.19
N ALA A 236 15.33 -12.40 -9.99
CA ALA A 236 14.64 -13.64 -9.68
C ALA A 236 15.19 -14.32 -8.41
N VAL A 237 16.52 -14.41 -8.28
CA VAL A 237 17.18 -14.90 -7.05
C VAL A 237 16.77 -14.07 -5.84
N SER A 238 16.65 -12.74 -5.99
CA SER A 238 16.19 -11.88 -4.90
C SER A 238 14.76 -12.14 -4.45
N VAL A 239 13.90 -12.70 -5.31
CA VAL A 239 12.54 -13.15 -4.95
C VAL A 239 12.61 -14.45 -4.15
N VAL A 240 13.33 -15.45 -4.66
CA VAL A 240 13.51 -16.76 -3.99
C VAL A 240 14.11 -16.58 -2.60
N MET A 241 15.15 -15.74 -2.48
CA MET A 241 15.77 -15.46 -1.18
C MET A 241 14.83 -14.75 -0.22
N ALA A 242 14.02 -13.81 -0.69
CA ALA A 242 13.04 -13.14 0.17
C ALA A 242 11.98 -14.11 0.68
N LYS A 243 11.57 -15.09 -0.14
CA LYS A 243 10.65 -16.16 0.27
C LYS A 243 11.27 -17.09 1.31
N LYS A 244 12.47 -17.62 1.06
CA LYS A 244 13.14 -18.53 2.00
C LYS A 244 13.44 -17.86 3.33
N THR A 245 13.86 -16.60 3.31
CA THR A 245 14.20 -15.85 4.52
C THR A 245 13.01 -15.14 5.15
N ASN A 246 11.86 -15.03 4.48
CA ASN A 246 10.75 -14.13 4.87
C ASN A 246 11.20 -12.66 5.14
N VAL A 247 12.34 -12.23 4.58
CA VAL A 247 12.85 -10.87 4.69
C VAL A 247 12.82 -10.22 3.31
N TRP A 248 11.94 -9.23 3.16
CA TRP A 248 11.70 -8.56 1.89
C TRP A 248 12.54 -7.28 1.75
N HIS A 249 12.82 -6.59 2.85
CA HIS A 249 13.55 -5.32 2.84
C HIS A 249 14.46 -5.21 4.08
N ILE A 250 15.64 -4.62 3.90
CA ILE A 250 16.53 -4.23 5.00
C ILE A 250 16.39 -2.72 5.17
N PHE A 251 15.92 -2.30 6.35
CA PHE A 251 15.74 -0.87 6.67
C PHE A 251 16.62 -0.41 7.83
N ASN A 252 17.26 -1.34 8.54
CA ASN A 252 18.11 -1.06 9.70
C ASN A 252 19.08 -2.23 9.95
N GLN A 253 19.99 -2.07 10.91
CA GLN A 253 20.97 -3.10 11.27
C GLN A 253 20.32 -4.37 11.86
N GLU A 254 19.19 -4.26 12.54
CA GLU A 254 18.49 -5.40 13.15
C GLU A 254 17.94 -6.36 12.08
N THR A 255 17.22 -5.81 11.09
CA THR A 255 16.72 -6.56 9.93
C THR A 255 17.84 -7.11 9.05
N GLU A 256 18.99 -6.42 8.99
CA GLU A 256 20.19 -6.94 8.35
C GLU A 256 20.75 -8.16 9.08
N GLN A 257 20.84 -8.11 10.42
CA GLN A 257 21.30 -9.24 11.24
C GLN A 257 20.36 -10.44 11.15
N GLU A 258 19.04 -10.21 11.21
CA GLU A 258 18.03 -11.25 11.03
C GLU A 258 18.15 -11.93 9.66
N TYR A 259 18.34 -11.14 8.60
CA TYR A 259 18.57 -11.67 7.26
C TYR A 259 19.83 -12.54 7.19
N GLN A 260 20.96 -12.06 7.73
CA GLN A 260 22.22 -12.82 7.72
C GLN A 260 22.13 -14.11 8.55
N ALA A 261 21.46 -14.08 9.70
CA ALA A 261 21.24 -15.27 10.50
C ALA A 261 20.45 -16.33 9.72
N ARG A 262 19.35 -15.94 9.07
CA ARG A 262 18.54 -16.86 8.24
C ARG A 262 19.29 -17.38 7.03
N LEU A 263 20.21 -16.60 6.45
CA LEU A 263 21.03 -17.05 5.31
C LEU A 263 22.01 -18.16 5.68
N ASN A 264 22.58 -18.14 6.89
CA ASN A 264 23.58 -19.10 7.31
C ASN A 264 23.03 -20.53 7.44
N ASP A 265 21.72 -20.66 7.66
CA ASP A 265 21.02 -21.93 7.82
C ASP A 265 20.43 -22.45 6.50
N LEU A 266 20.59 -21.73 5.39
CA LEU A 266 20.01 -22.08 4.09
C LEU A 266 21.03 -22.74 3.16
N ASP A 267 20.64 -23.88 2.60
CA ASP A 267 21.33 -24.49 1.47
C ASP A 267 20.58 -24.21 0.15
N VAL A 268 21.30 -24.35 -0.97
CA VAL A 268 20.78 -24.19 -2.34
C VAL A 268 20.44 -25.56 -2.91
N GLU A 269 19.14 -25.80 -3.07
CA GLU A 269 18.58 -27.02 -3.63
C GLU A 269 18.26 -26.85 -5.12
N GLU A 270 18.08 -27.97 -5.82
CA GLU A 270 17.73 -27.95 -7.25
C GLU A 270 16.38 -27.28 -7.52
N ASN A 271 15.42 -27.46 -6.61
CA ASN A 271 14.11 -26.83 -6.68
C ASN A 271 14.19 -25.29 -6.57
N ASP A 272 15.20 -24.74 -5.87
CA ASP A 272 15.42 -23.29 -5.82
C ASP A 272 15.77 -22.76 -7.21
N LEU A 273 16.60 -23.48 -7.98
CA LEU A 273 17.01 -23.06 -9.33
C LEU A 273 15.81 -23.09 -10.30
N GLU A 274 14.92 -24.06 -10.15
CA GLU A 274 13.66 -24.09 -10.91
C GLU A 274 12.74 -22.93 -10.53
N GLU A 275 12.67 -22.57 -9.25
CA GLU A 275 11.90 -21.40 -8.80
C GLU A 275 12.50 -20.10 -9.36
N VAL A 276 13.83 -19.96 -9.38
CA VAL A 276 14.52 -18.85 -10.04
C VAL A 276 14.12 -18.76 -11.51
N ARG A 277 14.08 -19.88 -12.25
CA ARG A 277 13.66 -19.89 -13.66
C ARG A 277 12.22 -19.40 -13.83
N LYS A 278 11.29 -19.89 -12.99
CA LYS A 278 9.89 -19.46 -13.02
C LYS A 278 9.75 -17.96 -12.76
N TYR A 279 10.49 -17.40 -11.80
CA TYR A 279 10.48 -15.94 -11.58
C TYR A 279 11.13 -15.17 -12.70
N TYR A 280 12.21 -15.68 -13.28
CA TYR A 280 12.84 -15.05 -14.43
C TYR A 280 11.83 -14.89 -15.57
N GLU A 281 11.14 -15.97 -15.94
CA GLU A 281 10.08 -15.96 -16.96
C GLU A 281 8.94 -14.99 -16.57
N ASN A 282 8.47 -15.06 -15.32
CA ASN A 282 7.40 -14.19 -14.84
C ASN A 282 7.79 -12.69 -14.83
N ILE A 283 9.04 -12.36 -14.55
CA ILE A 283 9.53 -10.97 -14.62
C ILE A 283 9.46 -10.47 -16.08
N LEU A 284 9.85 -11.30 -17.05
CA LEU A 284 9.76 -10.93 -18.47
C LEU A 284 8.31 -10.72 -18.91
N GLU A 285 7.40 -11.59 -18.49
CA GLU A 285 5.95 -11.44 -18.76
C GLU A 285 5.40 -10.13 -18.17
N GLN A 286 5.80 -9.80 -16.94
CA GLN A 286 5.36 -8.57 -16.29
C GLN A 286 5.93 -7.30 -16.95
N GLU A 287 7.17 -7.34 -17.46
CA GLU A 287 7.73 -6.21 -18.21
C GLU A 287 7.03 -6.03 -19.56
N ALA A 288 6.75 -7.13 -20.27
CA ALA A 288 5.96 -7.10 -21.50
C ALA A 288 4.55 -6.55 -21.25
N TYR A 289 3.91 -6.93 -20.13
CA TYR A 289 2.63 -6.35 -19.70
C TYR A 289 2.73 -4.83 -19.49
N LEU A 290 3.75 -4.36 -18.77
CA LEU A 290 3.95 -2.94 -18.52
C LEU A 290 4.23 -2.15 -19.81
N GLU A 291 5.04 -2.69 -20.72
CA GLU A 291 5.31 -2.09 -22.02
C GLU A 291 4.05 -1.97 -22.88
N ASN A 292 3.23 -3.03 -22.94
CA ASN A 292 1.94 -2.99 -23.60
C ASN A 292 1.00 -1.96 -22.95
N LEU A 293 0.97 -1.90 -21.62
CA LEU A 293 0.19 -0.92 -20.86
C LEU A 293 0.62 0.50 -21.22
N PHE A 294 1.93 0.77 -21.34
CA PHE A 294 2.42 2.09 -21.77
C PHE A 294 1.95 2.47 -23.18
N GLN A 295 1.91 1.51 -24.11
CA GLN A 295 1.37 1.74 -25.45
C GLN A 295 -0.13 2.02 -25.43
N VAL A 296 -0.91 1.19 -24.72
CA VAL A 296 -2.38 1.31 -24.63
C VAL A 296 -2.80 2.66 -24.06
N TYR A 297 -2.12 3.14 -23.03
CA TYR A 297 -2.45 4.39 -22.36
C TYR A 297 -1.58 5.59 -22.80
N ASN A 298 -0.81 5.47 -23.89
CA ASN A 298 0.09 6.51 -24.42
C ASN A 298 1.04 7.12 -23.36
N ILE A 299 1.58 6.28 -22.48
CA ILE A 299 2.53 6.69 -21.44
C ILE A 299 3.95 6.67 -22.02
N SER A 300 4.67 7.79 -21.85
CA SER A 300 6.10 7.90 -22.15
C SER A 300 6.90 8.12 -20.85
N PRO A 301 7.35 7.04 -20.17
CA PRO A 301 8.00 7.16 -18.89
C PRO A 301 9.48 7.53 -19.00
N LEU A 302 10.03 8.18 -17.97
CA LEU A 302 11.48 8.24 -17.79
C LEU A 302 11.98 6.86 -17.34
N ILE A 303 12.87 6.24 -18.12
CA ILE A 303 13.48 4.96 -17.77
C ILE A 303 14.64 5.19 -16.80
N VAL A 304 14.60 4.47 -15.69
CA VAL A 304 15.64 4.42 -14.66
C VAL A 304 16.09 2.97 -14.52
N GLU A 305 17.39 2.77 -14.44
CA GLU A 305 17.97 1.44 -14.33
C GLU A 305 18.49 1.24 -12.92
N TYR A 306 18.13 0.12 -12.31
CA TYR A 306 18.56 -0.22 -10.96
C TYR A 306 20.08 -0.21 -10.81
N GLU A 307 20.80 -0.71 -11.80
CA GLU A 307 22.26 -0.77 -11.79
C GLU A 307 22.89 0.64 -11.82
N GLN A 308 22.31 1.58 -12.58
CA GLN A 308 22.75 2.98 -12.58
C GLN A 308 22.39 3.68 -11.27
N LEU A 309 21.17 3.44 -10.78
CA LEU A 309 20.70 3.96 -9.50
C LEU A 309 21.58 3.50 -8.33
N LEU A 310 22.14 2.28 -8.39
CA LEU A 310 23.10 1.81 -7.40
C LEU A 310 24.50 2.42 -7.57
N ALA A 311 24.94 2.64 -8.80
CA ALA A 311 26.28 3.13 -9.10
C ALA A 311 26.42 4.63 -8.81
N ASP A 312 25.40 5.41 -9.14
CA ASP A 312 25.31 6.85 -8.91
C ASP A 312 23.89 7.26 -8.46
N PRO A 313 23.54 7.01 -7.18
CA PRO A 313 22.24 7.38 -6.64
C PRO A 313 21.93 8.87 -6.81
N ASP A 314 22.89 9.75 -6.52
CA ASP A 314 22.69 11.19 -6.59
C ASP A 314 22.39 11.65 -8.02
N GLY A 315 23.15 11.17 -9.00
CA GLY A 315 22.94 11.49 -10.42
C GLY A 315 21.58 11.02 -10.95
N GLU A 316 21.16 9.79 -10.62
CA GLU A 316 19.85 9.28 -11.05
C GLU A 316 18.69 9.99 -10.34
N ILE A 317 18.81 10.34 -9.06
CA ILE A 317 17.79 11.15 -8.37
C ILE A 317 17.71 12.55 -9.00
N GLN A 318 18.83 13.22 -9.27
CA GLN A 318 18.82 14.53 -9.95
C GLN A 318 18.22 14.47 -11.36
N LYS A 319 18.46 13.39 -12.10
CA LYS A 319 17.84 13.13 -13.41
C LYS A 319 16.32 13.02 -13.30
N ILE A 320 15.82 12.28 -12.30
CA ILE A 320 14.38 12.16 -12.03
C ILE A 320 13.78 13.52 -11.64
N LEU A 321 14.41 14.24 -10.70
CA LEU A 321 13.95 15.57 -10.27
C LEU A 321 13.85 16.55 -11.45
N ARG A 322 14.86 16.58 -12.34
CA ARG A 322 14.82 17.37 -13.58
C ARG A 322 13.67 16.97 -14.51
N TYR A 323 13.44 15.68 -14.72
CA TYR A 323 12.30 15.18 -15.53
C TYR A 323 10.94 15.56 -14.93
N LEU A 324 10.85 15.55 -13.59
CA LEU A 324 9.67 15.99 -12.85
C LEU A 324 9.48 17.51 -12.89
N GLY A 325 10.51 18.28 -13.28
CA GLY A 325 10.48 19.75 -13.21
C GLY A 325 10.57 20.27 -11.77
N VAL A 326 11.11 19.45 -10.86
CA VAL A 326 11.30 19.80 -9.46
C VAL A 326 12.77 20.14 -9.27
N PHE A 327 13.07 21.39 -8.95
CA PHE A 327 14.43 21.83 -8.71
C PHE A 327 14.69 21.86 -7.21
N ALA A 328 15.66 21.05 -6.76
CA ALA A 328 16.35 21.37 -5.52
C ALA A 328 17.05 22.72 -5.76
N GLY A 329 17.00 23.65 -4.80
CA GLY A 329 18.01 24.72 -4.78
C GLY A 329 19.42 24.12 -4.63
N GLU A 330 20.41 24.91 -4.22
CA GLU A 330 21.77 24.42 -3.89
C GLU A 330 21.81 23.40 -2.71
N GLN A 331 20.67 22.87 -2.27
CA GLN A 331 20.57 21.86 -1.24
C GLN A 331 21.16 20.54 -1.72
N GLN A 332 22.18 20.09 -1.00
CA GLN A 332 22.76 18.77 -1.13
C GLN A 332 21.67 17.73 -0.83
N ILE A 333 21.31 16.91 -1.82
CA ILE A 333 20.39 15.79 -1.61
C ILE A 333 21.11 14.80 -0.70
N ASN A 334 20.74 14.78 0.58
CA ASN A 334 21.28 13.81 1.52
C ASN A 334 20.46 12.53 1.43
N ILE A 335 20.88 11.58 0.59
CA ILE A 335 20.24 10.27 0.48
C ILE A 335 20.52 9.48 1.76
N GLN A 336 19.69 9.69 2.78
CA GLN A 336 19.68 8.90 4.01
C GLN A 336 18.84 7.64 3.83
N SER A 337 19.15 6.84 2.81
CA SER A 337 18.46 5.58 2.57
C SER A 337 19.21 4.44 3.26
N TYR A 338 18.59 3.86 4.29
CA TYR A 338 19.06 2.61 4.89
C TYR A 338 18.71 1.38 4.06
N ALA A 339 17.91 1.54 2.99
CA ALA A 339 17.57 0.46 2.08
C ALA A 339 18.83 0.02 1.30
N ARG A 340 19.42 -1.09 1.73
CA ARG A 340 20.64 -1.65 1.12
C ARG A 340 20.34 -2.76 0.13
N LYS A 341 21.31 -2.99 -0.75
CA LYS A 341 21.34 -4.12 -1.67
C LYS A 341 21.31 -5.45 -0.89
N LEU A 342 20.29 -6.27 -1.13
CA LEU A 342 20.14 -7.61 -0.58
C LEU A 342 21.00 -8.68 -1.30
N ARG A 343 22.24 -8.35 -1.66
CA ARG A 343 23.14 -9.31 -2.32
C ARG A 343 24.05 -9.95 -1.27
N SER A 344 23.94 -11.27 -1.12
CA SER A 344 24.76 -12.08 -0.22
C SER A 344 25.63 -13.07 -1.00
N GLY A 345 26.64 -13.65 -0.34
CA GLY A 345 27.45 -14.72 -0.95
C GLY A 345 26.61 -15.95 -1.35
N LEU A 346 25.50 -16.20 -0.67
CA LEU A 346 24.54 -17.23 -1.06
C LEU A 346 23.79 -16.85 -2.35
N SER A 347 23.42 -15.58 -2.51
CA SER A 347 22.81 -15.08 -3.76
C SER A 347 23.75 -15.30 -4.95
N ASP A 348 25.04 -15.03 -4.78
CA ASP A 348 26.05 -15.24 -5.83
C ASP A 348 26.24 -16.72 -6.18
N LYS A 349 26.22 -17.61 -5.18
CA LYS A 349 26.24 -19.06 -5.41
C LYS A 349 25.03 -19.53 -6.21
N ILE A 350 23.82 -19.04 -5.90
CA ILE A 350 22.60 -19.41 -6.64
C ILE A 350 22.68 -18.91 -8.08
N ILE A 351 23.08 -17.65 -8.29
CA ILE A 351 23.26 -17.09 -9.63
C ILE A 351 24.24 -17.93 -10.44
N HIS A 352 25.40 -18.29 -9.86
CA HIS A 352 26.40 -19.11 -10.54
C HIS A 352 25.86 -20.49 -10.92
N LYS A 353 25.28 -21.23 -9.95
CA LYS A 353 24.66 -22.54 -10.20
C LYS A 353 23.53 -22.48 -11.24
N TYR A 354 22.74 -21.41 -11.21
CA TYR A 354 21.67 -21.19 -12.18
C TYR A 354 22.22 -21.02 -13.61
N LEU A 355 23.25 -20.18 -13.77
CA LEU A 355 23.90 -19.94 -15.06
C LEU A 355 24.63 -21.18 -15.59
N GLU A 356 25.23 -22.00 -14.71
CA GLU A 356 25.82 -23.28 -15.13
C GLU A 356 24.77 -24.26 -15.66
N LYS A 357 23.56 -24.26 -15.09
CA LYS A 357 22.50 -25.22 -15.44
C LYS A 357 21.64 -24.76 -16.63
N TYR A 358 21.38 -23.47 -16.77
CA TYR A 358 20.40 -22.92 -17.71
C TYR A 358 20.92 -21.80 -18.63
N GLY A 359 22.19 -21.37 -18.46
CA GLY A 359 22.78 -20.23 -19.16
C GLY A 359 23.30 -20.50 -20.57
#